data_AF-A0A1M6BBP7-F1
#
_entry.id   AF-A0A1M6BBP7-F1
#
_cell.length_a   1.000
_cell.length_b   1.000
_cell.length_c   1.000
_cell.angle_alpha   90.00
_cell.angle_beta   90.00
_cell.angle_gamma   90.00
#
_symmetry.space_group_name_H-M   'P 1'
#
loop_
_entity.id
_entity.type
_entity.pdbx_description
1 polymer ?
#
loop_
_entity_poly.entity_id
_entity_poly.type
_entity_poly.pdbx_seq_one_letter_code
_entity_poly.pdbx_strand_id
1 'polypeptide(L)'
;METIIKNKNQVPKLSTEQIYVNSDAKRYNEVYEQVDKSIEELQLNKKDALHMKLLYEESISMVKAITGDFTAIVWAEKYDGESWLRLVGKTNMNIDKKTDLMSVSSTGENALAVGFMGKVRDFVETGLLSYDGVMKLQQKYNGYGMGISGCYLDTAVASNPNAFTGFMWTMDDYKKSLKEGNGEPETTAYWDELEKSIVASIAKDVVVGVEKNQIEMAFIMEI
;
A
#
# COMPACT_ATOMS: atom_id res chain seq x y z
N MET A 1 -10.77 13.93 4.99
CA MET A 1 -10.19 12.75 5.66
C MET A 1 -8.73 13.05 5.92
N GLU A 2 -8.22 12.78 7.12
CA GLU A 2 -6.81 13.00 7.40
C GLU A 2 -5.99 11.83 6.84
N THR A 3 -5.08 12.13 5.91
CA THR A 3 -4.14 11.18 5.34
C THR A 3 -2.92 11.02 6.23
N ILE A 4 -2.46 9.79 6.38
CA ILE A 4 -1.27 9.40 7.12
C ILE A 4 -0.03 9.68 6.26
N ILE A 5 -0.11 9.44 4.95
CA ILE A 5 0.98 9.64 4.00
C ILE A 5 0.92 11.09 3.49
N LYS A 6 1.85 11.92 3.94
CA LYS A 6 1.91 13.34 3.56
C LYS A 6 2.98 13.59 2.49
N ASN A 7 2.63 14.32 1.43
CA ASN A 7 3.62 15.03 0.63
C ASN A 7 3.97 16.34 1.36
N LYS A 8 4.94 16.30 2.28
CA LYS A 8 5.23 17.42 3.19
C LYS A 8 5.75 18.69 2.48
N ASN A 9 6.16 18.57 1.22
CA ASN A 9 6.83 19.64 0.49
C ASN A 9 5.95 20.32 -0.56
N GLN A 10 4.76 19.78 -0.84
CA GLN A 10 3.92 20.27 -1.94
C GLN A 10 2.43 20.20 -1.58
N VAL A 11 1.69 21.22 -2.00
CA VAL A 11 0.22 21.22 -2.01
C VAL A 11 -0.24 20.77 -3.40
N PRO A 12 -1.23 19.88 -3.52
CA PRO A 12 -1.70 19.44 -4.83
C PRO A 12 -2.28 20.62 -5.63
N LYS A 13 -1.89 20.73 -6.90
CA LYS A 13 -2.46 21.67 -7.87
C LYS A 13 -3.92 21.32 -8.20
N LEU A 14 -4.21 20.03 -8.18
CA LEU A 14 -5.54 19.47 -8.40
C LEU A 14 -5.70 18.22 -7.53
N SER A 15 -6.91 18.02 -7.01
CA SER A 15 -7.33 16.78 -6.36
C SER A 15 -8.68 16.40 -6.98
N THR A 16 -8.78 15.17 -7.50
CA THR A 16 -10.00 14.71 -8.16
C THR A 16 -11.08 14.39 -7.13
N GLU A 17 -12.31 14.17 -7.61
CA GLU A 17 -13.37 13.64 -6.75
C GLU A 17 -12.99 12.29 -6.12
N GLN A 18 -13.56 12.04 -4.94
CA GLN A 18 -13.35 10.82 -4.18
C GLN A 18 -14.28 9.72 -4.66
N ILE A 19 -13.70 8.61 -5.10
CA ILE A 19 -14.43 7.44 -5.58
C ILE A 19 -14.55 6.44 -4.44
N TYR A 20 -15.79 6.09 -4.10
CA TYR A 20 -16.08 5.11 -3.06
C TYR A 20 -16.13 3.70 -3.67
N VAL A 21 -15.28 2.83 -3.15
CA VAL A 21 -15.14 1.44 -3.60
C VAL A 21 -15.51 0.52 -2.45
N ASN A 22 -16.32 -0.50 -2.73
CA ASN A 22 -16.68 -1.53 -1.77
C ASN A 22 -16.64 -2.93 -2.42
N SER A 23 -16.96 -3.96 -1.63
CA SER A 23 -17.00 -5.35 -2.11
C SER A 23 -18.22 -5.70 -2.99
N ASP A 24 -19.15 -4.77 -3.25
CA ASP A 24 -20.33 -5.04 -4.09
C ASP A 24 -19.98 -5.00 -5.58
N ALA A 25 -19.81 -6.20 -6.15
CA ALA A 25 -19.44 -6.37 -7.55
C ALA A 25 -20.42 -5.75 -8.55
N LYS A 26 -21.68 -5.51 -8.17
CA LYS A 26 -22.68 -4.90 -9.06
C LYS A 26 -22.39 -3.42 -9.35
N ARG A 27 -21.54 -2.78 -8.55
CA ARG A 27 -21.24 -1.34 -8.64
C ARG A 27 -19.90 -1.04 -9.32
N TYR A 28 -19.14 -2.06 -9.75
CA TYR A 28 -17.82 -1.81 -10.34
C TYR A 28 -17.88 -1.03 -11.66
N ASN A 29 -18.91 -1.20 -12.48
CA ASN A 29 -19.06 -0.39 -13.69
C ASN A 29 -19.17 1.11 -13.34
N GLU A 30 -19.95 1.46 -12.30
CA GLU A 30 -20.07 2.84 -11.82
C GLU A 30 -18.74 3.38 -11.27
N VAL A 31 -17.96 2.52 -10.62
CA VAL A 31 -16.62 2.86 -10.10
C VAL A 31 -15.67 3.15 -11.26
N TYR A 32 -15.61 2.28 -12.28
CA TYR A 32 -14.72 2.48 -13.43
C TYR A 32 -15.13 3.66 -14.31
N GLU A 33 -16.42 3.98 -14.42
CA GLU A 33 -16.87 5.22 -15.06
C GLU A 33 -16.39 6.48 -14.29
N GLN A 34 -16.36 6.43 -12.96
CA GLN A 34 -15.81 7.52 -12.15
C GLN A 34 -14.28 7.60 -12.26
N VAL A 35 -13.59 6.47 -12.41
CA VAL A 35 -12.14 6.42 -12.68
C VAL A 35 -11.84 7.13 -13.99
N ASP A 36 -12.59 6.84 -15.06
CA ASP A 36 -12.37 7.49 -16.36
C ASP A 36 -12.55 9.03 -16.26
N LYS A 37 -13.60 9.50 -15.55
CA LYS A 37 -13.80 10.94 -15.29
C LYS A 37 -12.66 11.56 -14.48
N SER A 38 -12.20 10.88 -13.43
CA SER A 38 -11.07 11.33 -12.59
C SER A 38 -9.80 11.50 -13.45
N ILE A 39 -9.53 10.59 -14.38
CA ILE A 39 -8.38 10.67 -15.27
C ILE A 39 -8.50 11.84 -16.25
N GLU A 40 -9.69 12.09 -16.78
CA GLU A 40 -9.96 13.25 -17.63
C GLU A 40 -9.70 14.58 -16.90
N GLU A 41 -10.11 14.69 -15.63
CA GLU A 41 -9.87 15.87 -14.78
C GLU A 41 -8.38 16.16 -14.59
N LEU A 42 -7.54 15.12 -14.49
CA LEU A 42 -6.10 15.29 -14.31
C LEU A 42 -5.40 15.92 -15.52
N GLN A 43 -6.04 15.95 -16.70
CA GLN A 43 -5.48 16.50 -17.93
C GLN A 43 -4.06 15.97 -18.20
N LEU A 44 -3.89 14.65 -18.08
CA LEU A 44 -2.62 13.98 -18.36
C LEU A 44 -2.45 13.80 -19.88
N ASN A 45 -1.21 13.61 -20.33
CA ASN A 45 -0.99 13.17 -21.70
C ASN A 45 -1.53 11.74 -21.88
N LYS A 46 -1.69 11.29 -23.13
CA LYS A 46 -2.29 9.99 -23.44
C LYS A 46 -1.58 8.80 -22.76
N LYS A 47 -0.25 8.84 -22.65
CA LYS A 47 0.53 7.76 -22.04
C LYS A 47 0.29 7.72 -20.53
N ASP A 48 0.38 8.87 -19.88
CA ASP A 48 0.26 8.98 -18.42
C ASP A 48 -1.19 8.77 -17.97
N ALA A 49 -2.17 9.15 -18.79
CA ALA A 49 -3.58 8.82 -18.56
C ALA A 49 -3.82 7.30 -18.56
N LEU A 50 -3.22 6.57 -19.51
CA LEU A 50 -3.30 5.11 -19.56
C LEU A 50 -2.60 4.48 -18.35
N HIS A 51 -1.42 4.98 -17.97
CA HIS A 51 -0.70 4.52 -16.80
C HIS A 51 -1.48 4.75 -15.50
N MET A 52 -2.09 5.93 -15.34
CA MET A 52 -2.95 6.23 -14.20
C MET A 52 -4.17 5.31 -14.14
N LYS A 53 -4.78 4.99 -15.29
CA LYS A 53 -5.87 4.00 -15.37
C LYS A 53 -5.45 2.64 -14.83
N LEU A 54 -4.29 2.15 -15.26
CA LEU A 54 -3.75 0.87 -14.77
C LEU A 54 -3.49 0.92 -13.26
N LEU A 55 -2.95 2.03 -12.73
CA LEU A 55 -2.75 2.17 -11.29
C LEU A 55 -4.09 2.16 -10.52
N TYR A 56 -5.13 2.81 -11.03
CA TYR A 56 -6.48 2.74 -10.46
C TYR A 56 -7.00 1.30 -10.42
N GLU A 57 -6.96 0.60 -11.56
CA GLU A 57 -7.46 -0.78 -11.69
C GLU A 57 -6.72 -1.76 -10.78
N GLU A 58 -5.39 -1.67 -10.75
CA GLU A 58 -4.55 -2.51 -9.90
C GLU A 58 -4.79 -2.20 -8.44
N SER A 59 -4.74 -0.92 -8.01
CA SER A 59 -4.92 -0.54 -6.59
C SER A 59 -6.25 -1.01 -6.00
N ILE A 60 -7.34 -0.88 -6.76
CA ILE A 60 -8.67 -1.37 -6.38
C ILE A 60 -8.66 -2.90 -6.22
N SER A 61 -8.04 -3.60 -7.17
CA SER A 61 -7.88 -5.05 -7.13
C SER A 61 -7.03 -5.50 -5.94
N MET A 62 -5.99 -4.74 -5.59
CA MET A 62 -5.13 -5.06 -4.45
C MET A 62 -5.91 -5.05 -3.14
N VAL A 63 -6.67 -4.00 -2.88
CA VAL A 63 -7.40 -3.84 -1.61
C VAL A 63 -8.45 -4.93 -1.44
N LYS A 64 -9.13 -5.28 -2.54
CA LYS A 64 -10.07 -6.39 -2.58
C LYS A 64 -9.41 -7.70 -2.15
N ALA A 65 -8.21 -7.99 -2.66
CA ALA A 65 -7.48 -9.21 -2.33
C ALA A 65 -7.00 -9.26 -0.88
N ILE A 66 -6.66 -8.11 -0.28
CA ILE A 66 -6.09 -8.06 1.08
C ILE A 66 -7.16 -8.16 2.17
N THR A 67 -8.36 -7.60 1.95
CA THR A 67 -9.30 -7.33 3.07
C THR A 67 -10.64 -8.09 3.03
N GLY A 68 -10.96 -8.80 1.93
CA GLY A 68 -12.15 -9.65 1.79
C GLY A 68 -13.47 -8.85 1.74
N ASP A 69 -13.83 -8.22 2.86
CA ASP A 69 -14.87 -7.19 2.97
C ASP A 69 -14.22 -5.84 3.21
N PHE A 70 -14.32 -4.96 2.20
CA PHE A 70 -13.59 -3.70 2.22
C PHE A 70 -14.48 -2.53 1.84
N THR A 71 -14.16 -1.40 2.45
CA THR A 71 -14.58 -0.09 1.98
C THR A 71 -13.34 0.75 1.82
N ALA A 72 -13.13 1.26 0.62
CA ALA A 72 -12.02 2.12 0.28
C ALA A 72 -12.50 3.40 -0.39
N ILE A 73 -11.71 4.45 -0.23
CA ILE A 73 -11.85 5.69 -0.99
C ILE A 73 -10.58 5.81 -1.83
N VAL A 74 -10.74 6.08 -3.12
CA VAL A 74 -9.63 6.29 -4.05
C VAL A 74 -9.80 7.64 -4.74
N TRP A 75 -8.71 8.39 -4.90
CA TRP A 75 -8.69 9.65 -5.63
C TRP A 75 -7.27 9.94 -6.14
N ALA A 76 -7.13 10.85 -7.10
CA ALA A 76 -5.83 11.26 -7.60
C ALA A 76 -5.51 12.71 -7.23
N GLU A 77 -4.24 12.97 -7.03
CA GLU A 77 -3.69 14.29 -6.76
C GLU A 77 -2.65 14.61 -7.83
N LYS A 78 -2.67 15.83 -8.37
CA LYS A 78 -1.68 16.31 -9.33
C LYS A 78 -0.77 17.33 -8.63
N TYR A 79 0.52 17.10 -8.72
CA TYR A 79 1.57 17.97 -8.21
C TYR A 79 2.40 18.55 -9.35
N ASP A 80 3.53 19.19 -9.02
CA ASP A 80 4.49 19.63 -10.03
C ASP A 80 5.42 18.47 -10.40
N GLY A 81 5.27 17.94 -11.61
CA GLY A 81 6.06 16.81 -12.14
C GLY A 81 5.66 15.43 -11.64
N GLU A 82 4.63 15.33 -10.79
CA GLU A 82 4.15 14.04 -10.27
C GLU A 82 2.62 14.01 -10.15
N SER A 83 2.05 12.82 -10.23
CA SER A 83 0.68 12.53 -9.86
C SER A 83 0.65 11.38 -8.87
N TRP A 84 -0.15 11.54 -7.82
CA TRP A 84 -0.28 10.58 -6.74
C TRP A 84 -1.68 9.97 -6.80
N LEU A 85 -1.76 8.65 -6.95
CA LEU A 85 -2.99 7.92 -6.71
C LEU A 85 -3.06 7.58 -5.22
N ARG A 86 -4.13 8.02 -4.57
CA ARG A 86 -4.39 7.82 -3.15
C ARG A 86 -5.46 6.77 -2.96
N LEU A 87 -5.22 5.89 -2.01
CA LEU A 87 -6.20 4.92 -1.57
C LEU A 87 -6.24 4.90 -0.05
N VAL A 88 -7.42 5.00 0.54
CA VAL A 88 -7.63 4.78 1.97
C VAL A 88 -8.69 3.71 2.17
N GLY A 89 -8.28 2.57 2.72
CA GLY A 89 -9.15 1.47 3.12
C GLY A 89 -9.42 1.50 4.62
N LYS A 90 -10.67 1.24 5.01
CA LYS A 90 -11.01 0.88 6.39
C LYS A 90 -11.47 -0.56 6.44
N THR A 91 -10.91 -1.31 7.38
CA THR A 91 -11.30 -2.70 7.63
C THR A 91 -11.88 -2.84 9.03
N ASN A 92 -12.99 -3.58 9.16
CA ASN A 92 -13.48 -4.01 10.46
C ASN A 92 -12.67 -5.24 10.89
N MET A 93 -11.65 -5.03 11.71
CA MET A 93 -10.84 -6.11 12.25
C MET A 93 -11.61 -6.81 13.39
N ASN A 94 -12.16 -8.00 13.12
CA ASN A 94 -12.69 -8.89 14.16
C ASN A 94 -11.71 -10.07 14.40
N ILE A 95 -11.89 -10.77 15.51
CA ILE A 95 -11.04 -11.91 15.91
C ILE A 95 -11.06 -13.03 14.85
N ASP A 96 -12.16 -13.20 14.14
CA ASP A 96 -12.28 -14.22 13.08
C ASP A 96 -11.41 -13.87 11.87
N LYS A 97 -11.44 -12.61 11.41
CA LYS A 97 -10.53 -12.09 10.37
C LYS A 97 -9.07 -12.14 10.79
N LYS A 98 -8.78 -11.95 12.08
CA LYS A 98 -7.43 -12.17 12.62
C LYS A 98 -6.98 -13.62 12.43
N THR A 99 -7.88 -14.56 12.68
CA THR A 99 -7.66 -16.00 12.52
C THR A 99 -7.52 -16.38 11.05
N ASP A 100 -8.35 -15.82 10.16
CA ASP A 100 -8.30 -16.07 8.72
C ASP A 100 -6.98 -15.55 8.11
N LEU A 101 -6.57 -14.32 8.45
CA LEU A 101 -5.27 -13.76 8.04
C LEU A 101 -4.09 -14.63 8.52
N MET A 102 -4.12 -15.11 9.77
CA MET A 102 -3.09 -16.02 10.28
C MET A 102 -3.13 -17.41 9.62
N SER A 103 -4.31 -17.92 9.27
CA SER A 103 -4.47 -19.22 8.61
C SER A 103 -3.92 -19.21 7.18
N VAL A 104 -4.13 -18.12 6.44
CA VAL A 104 -3.61 -17.95 5.08
C VAL A 104 -2.10 -17.72 5.09
N SER A 105 -1.59 -16.98 6.07
CA SER A 105 -0.14 -16.79 6.29
C SER A 105 0.58 -18.11 6.64
N SER A 106 -0.10 -19.05 7.31
CA SER A 106 0.50 -20.31 7.77
C SER A 106 0.46 -21.45 6.75
N THR A 107 -0.33 -21.34 5.67
CA THR A 107 -0.42 -22.41 4.67
C THR A 107 0.74 -22.50 3.69
N GLY A 108 1.62 -21.49 3.59
CA GLY A 108 2.89 -21.54 2.81
C GLY A 108 2.77 -21.83 1.29
N GLU A 109 1.59 -22.22 0.80
CA GLU A 109 1.33 -22.62 -0.58
C GLU A 109 0.54 -21.52 -1.28
N ASN A 110 1.26 -20.56 -1.87
CA ASN A 110 0.73 -19.85 -3.03
C ASN A 110 1.87 -19.15 -3.77
N ALA A 111 1.92 -19.31 -5.09
CA ALA A 111 2.75 -18.49 -5.97
C ALA A 111 2.42 -16.98 -5.84
N LEU A 112 1.31 -16.60 -5.20
CA LEU A 112 0.95 -15.24 -4.79
C LEU A 112 1.76 -14.70 -3.59
N ALA A 113 2.51 -15.55 -2.88
CA ALA A 113 3.35 -15.15 -1.75
C ALA A 113 4.71 -14.57 -2.19
N VAL A 114 5.04 -14.66 -3.49
CA VAL A 114 6.32 -14.21 -4.05
C VAL A 114 6.00 -13.15 -5.11
N GLY A 115 6.15 -11.87 -4.77
CA GLY A 115 5.93 -10.74 -5.68
C GLY A 115 5.43 -9.48 -4.99
N PHE A 116 5.34 -8.37 -5.74
CA PHE A 116 4.97 -7.04 -5.22
C PHE A 116 3.67 -7.08 -4.38
N MET A 117 2.64 -7.75 -4.90
CA MET A 117 1.36 -7.92 -4.23
C MET A 117 1.46 -8.73 -2.93
N GLY A 118 2.23 -9.82 -2.95
CA GLY A 118 2.51 -10.62 -1.76
C GLY A 118 3.20 -9.77 -0.69
N LYS A 119 4.12 -8.89 -1.08
CA LYS A 119 4.83 -8.03 -0.13
C LYS A 119 3.96 -6.95 0.49
N VAL A 120 3.14 -6.28 -0.32
CA VAL A 120 2.17 -5.29 0.20
C VAL A 120 1.17 -5.96 1.14
N ARG A 121 0.69 -7.16 0.78
CA ARG A 121 -0.21 -7.94 1.63
C ARG A 121 0.43 -8.32 2.95
N ASP A 122 1.64 -8.91 2.93
CA ASP A 122 2.43 -9.27 4.12
C ASP A 122 2.61 -8.08 5.07
N PHE A 123 2.98 -6.92 4.51
CA PHE A 123 3.12 -5.69 5.27
C PHE A 123 1.80 -5.25 5.91
N VAL A 124 0.71 -5.26 5.14
CA VAL A 124 -0.62 -4.83 5.62
C VAL A 124 -1.14 -5.79 6.69
N GLU A 125 -1.06 -7.09 6.47
CA GLU A 125 -1.47 -8.11 7.43
C GLU A 125 -0.67 -7.98 8.73
N THR A 126 0.66 -7.85 8.64
CA THR A 126 1.50 -7.66 9.82
C THR A 126 1.19 -6.35 10.54
N GLY A 127 1.02 -5.24 9.80
CA GLY A 127 0.66 -3.93 10.36
C GLY A 127 -0.69 -3.94 11.09
N LEU A 128 -1.67 -4.68 10.57
CA LEU A 128 -2.99 -4.80 11.20
C LEU A 128 -2.97 -5.76 12.41
N LEU A 129 -2.25 -6.89 12.33
CA LEU A 129 -2.15 -7.87 13.42
C LEU A 129 -1.44 -7.31 14.67
N SER A 130 -0.65 -6.25 14.50
CA SER A 130 0.40 -5.83 15.43
C SER A 130 0.02 -4.72 16.41
N TYR A 131 -1.23 -4.21 16.40
CA TYR A 131 -1.67 -3.17 17.35
C TYR A 131 -1.58 -3.60 18.84
N ASP A 132 -1.82 -4.88 19.15
CA ASP A 132 -1.60 -5.46 20.50
C ASP A 132 -0.23 -6.19 20.65
N GLY A 133 0.45 -6.48 19.54
CA GLY A 133 1.59 -7.40 19.49
C GLY A 133 2.96 -6.73 19.65
N VAL A 134 3.10 -5.47 19.22
CA VAL A 134 4.41 -4.82 19.07
C VAL A 134 5.10 -4.52 20.39
N MET A 135 4.35 -4.17 21.45
CA MET A 135 4.97 -4.02 22.78
C MET A 135 5.54 -5.33 23.34
N LYS A 136 4.93 -6.48 23.01
CA LYS A 136 5.42 -7.80 23.45
C LYS A 136 6.56 -8.31 22.57
N LEU A 137 6.56 -8.00 21.28
CA LEU A 137 7.59 -8.45 20.33
C LEU A 137 8.89 -7.64 20.47
N GLN A 138 8.79 -6.32 20.71
CA GLN A 138 9.95 -5.48 21.00
C GLN A 138 10.66 -5.88 22.31
N GLN A 139 9.91 -6.31 23.33
CA GLN A 139 10.46 -6.88 24.57
C GLN A 139 11.05 -8.28 24.41
N LYS A 140 10.50 -9.11 23.50
CA LYS A 140 10.96 -10.50 23.32
C LYS A 140 12.21 -10.63 22.46
N TYR A 141 12.46 -9.67 21.55
CA TYR A 141 13.56 -9.74 20.56
C TYR A 141 14.58 -8.59 20.65
N ASN A 142 14.83 -8.05 21.85
CA ASN A 142 15.98 -7.18 22.15
C ASN A 142 16.31 -6.12 21.07
N GLY A 143 15.32 -5.29 20.71
CA GLY A 143 15.59 -4.05 19.97
C GLY A 143 16.05 -4.20 18.52
N TYR A 144 15.99 -5.39 17.90
CA TYR A 144 16.07 -5.49 16.45
C TYR A 144 14.73 -5.04 15.85
N GLY A 145 14.76 -3.98 15.04
CA GLY A 145 13.63 -3.53 14.24
C GLY A 145 13.02 -4.70 13.48
N MET A 146 11.69 -4.73 13.38
CA MET A 146 10.97 -5.81 12.69
C MET A 146 11.67 -6.10 11.36
N GLY A 147 12.09 -7.35 11.15
CA GLY A 147 12.82 -7.82 9.96
C GLY A 147 12.02 -7.78 8.66
N ILE A 148 11.09 -6.82 8.53
CA ILE A 148 10.38 -6.50 7.31
C ILE A 148 11.21 -5.46 6.57
N SER A 149 11.96 -5.93 5.59
CA SER A 149 12.77 -5.08 4.74
C SER A 149 11.96 -3.94 4.11
N GLY A 150 12.43 -2.70 4.24
CA GLY A 150 11.74 -1.48 3.77
C GLY A 150 10.67 -0.91 4.72
N CYS A 151 10.53 -1.45 5.93
CA CYS A 151 9.62 -0.91 6.95
C CYS A 151 10.34 0.14 7.82
N TYR A 152 9.69 1.27 8.07
CA TYR A 152 10.11 2.25 9.07
C TYR A 152 9.07 2.36 10.18
N LEU A 153 9.55 2.31 11.42
CA LEU A 153 8.81 2.75 12.60
C LEU A 153 9.14 4.22 12.84
N ASP A 154 8.13 5.04 13.09
CA ASP A 154 8.38 6.42 13.51
C ASP A 154 9.12 6.41 14.85
N THR A 155 10.34 6.93 14.84
CA THR A 155 11.19 7.02 16.04
C THR A 155 10.66 8.03 17.06
N ALA A 156 9.66 8.85 16.69
CA ALA A 156 8.95 9.73 17.60
C ALA A 156 8.16 8.98 18.68
N VAL A 157 7.89 7.68 18.52
CA VAL A 157 7.26 6.84 19.56
C VAL A 157 8.13 6.77 20.82
N ALA A 158 9.46 6.86 20.69
CA ALA A 158 10.36 6.85 21.84
C ALA A 158 10.32 8.14 22.67
N SER A 159 9.90 9.26 22.07
CA SER A 159 9.86 10.58 22.71
C SER A 159 8.44 11.09 22.98
N ASN A 160 7.43 10.51 22.32
CA ASN A 160 6.02 10.83 22.53
C ASN A 160 5.15 9.59 22.28
N PRO A 161 4.57 8.97 23.32
CA PRO A 161 3.67 7.83 23.18
C PRO A 161 2.39 8.14 22.37
N ASN A 162 2.09 9.42 22.12
CA ASN A 162 1.01 9.88 21.26
C ASN A 162 1.47 10.24 19.84
N ALA A 163 2.77 10.18 19.53
CA ALA A 163 3.28 10.35 18.18
C ALA A 163 3.27 8.99 17.47
N PHE A 164 2.47 8.93 16.39
CA PHE A 164 2.44 7.90 15.36
C PHE A 164 2.59 6.44 15.82
N THR A 165 1.46 5.74 15.96
CA THR A 165 1.42 4.29 16.20
C THR A 165 1.30 3.47 14.91
N GLY A 166 1.68 4.03 13.76
CA GLY A 166 1.53 3.40 12.45
C GLY A 166 2.80 2.71 11.97
N PHE A 167 2.65 1.82 10.99
CA PHE A 167 3.75 1.25 10.23
C PHE A 167 3.75 1.86 8.83
N MET A 168 4.94 2.15 8.29
CA MET A 168 5.09 2.53 6.88
C MET A 168 6.07 1.61 6.15
N TRP A 169 5.76 1.31 4.89
CA TRP A 169 6.62 0.61 3.97
C TRP A 169 6.64 1.34 2.62
N THR A 170 7.80 1.33 1.96
CA THR A 170 7.96 1.93 0.62
C THR A 170 8.51 0.90 -0.35
N MET A 171 8.09 1.00 -1.61
CA MET A 171 8.64 0.18 -2.68
C MET A 171 10.09 0.57 -2.98
N ASP A 172 10.45 1.85 -2.88
CA ASP A 172 11.82 2.32 -3.13
C ASP A 172 12.83 1.73 -2.13
N ASP A 173 12.51 1.72 -0.83
CA ASP A 173 13.42 1.12 0.17
C ASP A 173 13.45 -0.40 0.08
N TYR A 174 12.34 -1.03 -0.34
CA TYR A 174 12.34 -2.44 -0.69
C TYR A 174 13.22 -2.75 -1.92
N LYS A 175 13.18 -1.90 -2.97
CA LYS A 175 14.09 -2.03 -4.12
C LYS A 175 15.55 -1.90 -3.70
N LYS A 176 15.88 -0.97 -2.79
CA LYS A 176 17.25 -0.79 -2.29
C LYS A 176 17.74 -2.02 -1.53
N SER A 177 16.93 -2.58 -0.64
CA SER A 177 17.33 -3.74 0.14
C SER A 177 17.55 -5.00 -0.70
N LEU A 178 16.74 -5.21 -1.75
CA LEU A 178 16.96 -6.30 -2.71
C LEU A 178 18.27 -6.11 -3.48
N LYS A 179 18.64 -4.87 -3.84
CA LYS A 179 19.93 -4.57 -4.49
C LYS A 179 21.13 -4.77 -3.58
N GLU A 180 20.97 -4.53 -2.27
CA GLU A 180 22.03 -4.75 -1.29
C GLU A 180 22.28 -6.25 -1.04
N GLY A 181 21.23 -7.08 -1.12
CA GLY A 181 21.32 -8.54 -1.06
C GLY A 181 21.61 -9.23 -2.40
N ASN A 182 22.05 -8.48 -3.42
CA ASN A 182 22.24 -8.96 -4.79
C ASN A 182 23.26 -10.11 -4.85
N GLY A 183 22.85 -11.24 -5.44
CA GLY A 183 23.64 -12.47 -5.56
C GLY A 183 23.11 -13.66 -4.76
N GLU A 184 22.18 -13.45 -3.83
CA GLU A 184 21.44 -14.54 -3.19
C GLU A 184 20.29 -15.02 -4.11
N PRO A 185 20.04 -16.34 -4.23
CA PRO A 185 18.98 -16.86 -5.09
C PRO A 185 17.59 -16.32 -4.73
N GLU A 186 17.34 -16.08 -3.44
CA GLU A 186 16.05 -15.59 -2.94
C GLU A 186 15.81 -14.12 -3.31
N THR A 187 16.80 -13.25 -3.11
CA THR A 187 16.71 -11.81 -3.44
C THR A 187 16.57 -11.58 -4.94
N THR A 188 17.22 -12.41 -5.75
CA THR A 188 17.10 -12.40 -7.21
C THR A 188 15.68 -12.77 -7.64
N ALA A 189 15.08 -13.81 -7.06
CA ALA A 189 13.71 -14.21 -7.38
C ALA A 189 12.68 -13.12 -6.99
N TYR A 190 12.86 -12.45 -5.84
CA TYR A 190 12.00 -11.33 -5.47
C TYR A 190 12.16 -10.11 -6.39
N TRP A 191 13.37 -9.85 -6.90
CA TRP A 191 13.61 -8.81 -7.88
C TRP A 191 12.89 -9.11 -9.20
N ASP A 192 12.99 -10.33 -9.70
CA ASP A 192 12.31 -10.76 -10.93
C ASP A 192 10.79 -10.65 -10.83
N GLU A 193 10.20 -11.02 -9.70
CA GLU A 193 8.75 -10.85 -9.49
C GLU A 193 8.33 -9.39 -9.33
N LEU A 194 9.21 -8.54 -8.79
CA LEU A 194 8.96 -7.09 -8.73
C LEU A 194 8.94 -6.49 -10.15
N GLU A 195 9.84 -6.92 -11.05
CA GLU A 195 9.88 -6.45 -12.44
C GLU A 195 8.65 -6.87 -13.26
N LYS A 196 7.98 -7.97 -12.88
CA LYS A 196 6.72 -8.41 -13.52
C LYS A 196 5.51 -7.58 -13.09
N SER A 197 5.61 -6.79 -12.03
CA SER A 197 4.49 -6.00 -11.51
C SER A 197 4.22 -4.77 -12.38
N ILE A 198 2.99 -4.65 -12.89
CA ILE A 198 2.52 -3.44 -13.62
C ILE A 198 2.69 -2.20 -12.74
N VAL A 199 2.23 -2.27 -11.48
CA VAL A 199 2.41 -1.18 -10.51
C VAL A 199 3.88 -0.77 -10.36
N ALA A 200 4.80 -1.72 -10.12
CA ALA A 200 6.21 -1.41 -9.91
C ALA A 200 6.93 -0.87 -11.16
N SER A 201 6.39 -1.13 -12.35
CA SER A 201 6.89 -0.63 -13.64
C SER A 201 6.40 0.79 -13.96
N ILE A 202 5.24 1.18 -13.44
CA ILE A 202 4.61 2.48 -13.69
C ILE A 202 4.91 3.48 -12.57
N ALA A 203 4.77 3.05 -11.32
CA ALA A 203 4.99 3.89 -10.17
C ALA A 203 6.49 4.08 -9.91
N LYS A 204 6.89 5.33 -9.68
CA LYS A 204 8.19 5.69 -9.13
C LYS A 204 8.37 5.04 -7.77
N ASP A 205 7.37 5.21 -6.91
CA ASP A 205 7.33 4.61 -5.58
C ASP A 205 5.87 4.30 -5.18
N VAL A 206 5.72 3.35 -4.27
CA VAL A 206 4.45 3.05 -3.60
C VAL A 206 4.69 3.08 -2.12
N VAL A 207 3.99 3.96 -1.42
CA VAL A 207 4.04 4.08 0.03
C VAL A 207 2.79 3.44 0.60
N VAL A 208 2.96 2.53 1.56
CA VAL A 208 1.88 1.85 2.26
C VAL A 208 1.98 2.17 3.74
N GLY A 209 0.91 2.68 4.31
CA GLY A 209 0.77 3.01 5.72
C GLY A 209 -0.35 2.20 6.36
N VAL A 210 -0.11 1.69 7.56
CA VAL A 210 -1.15 1.04 8.38
C VAL A 210 -1.18 1.72 9.74
N GLU A 211 -2.36 2.21 10.12
CA GLU A 211 -2.61 2.76 11.44
C GLU A 211 -3.94 2.24 11.97
N LYS A 212 -3.90 1.52 13.11
CA LYS A 212 -5.09 0.90 13.73
C LYS A 212 -5.82 -0.01 12.71
N ASN A 213 -6.98 0.43 12.23
CA ASN A 213 -7.86 -0.27 11.30
C ASN A 213 -7.91 0.40 9.91
N GLN A 214 -7.02 1.36 9.67
CA GLN A 214 -6.90 2.09 8.43
C GLN A 214 -5.65 1.66 7.69
N ILE A 215 -5.83 1.37 6.40
CA ILE A 215 -4.76 1.16 5.44
C ILE A 215 -4.77 2.38 4.52
N GLU A 216 -3.61 2.95 4.27
CA GLU A 216 -3.42 4.01 3.30
C GLU A 216 -2.34 3.61 2.31
N MET A 217 -2.57 3.86 1.03
CA MET A 217 -1.60 3.66 -0.03
C MET A 217 -1.49 4.92 -0.87
N ALA A 218 -0.26 5.27 -1.24
CA ALA A 218 0.04 6.33 -2.19
C ALA A 218 0.94 5.77 -3.29
N PHE A 219 0.44 5.76 -4.53
CA PHE A 219 1.21 5.38 -5.72
C PHE A 219 1.68 6.65 -6.40
N ILE A 220 2.98 6.83 -6.50
CA ILE A 220 3.61 8.05 -7.00
C ILE A 220 4.06 7.81 -8.43
N MET A 221 3.56 8.60 -9.37
CA MET A 221 3.86 8.52 -10.80
C MET A 221 4.47 9.84 -11.26
N GLU A 222 5.55 9.80 -12.04
CA GLU A 222 6.10 11.01 -12.68
C GLU A 222 5.26 11.36 -13.92
N ILE A 223 5.00 12.65 -14.15
CA ILE A 223 4.16 13.18 -15.26
C ILE A 223 4.80 14.38 -15.96
#